data_AF-A0A525WP62-F1
#
_entry.id   AF-A0A525WP62-F1
#
_cell.length_a   1.000
_cell.length_b   1.000
_cell.length_c   1.000
_cell.angle_alpha   90.00
_cell.angle_beta   90.00
_cell.angle_gamma   90.00
#
_symmetry.space_group_name_H-M   'P 1'
#
loop_
_entity.id
_entity.type
_entity.pdbx_description
1 polymer ?
#
loop_
_entity_poly.entity_id
_entity_poly.type
_entity_poly.pdbx_seq_one_letter_code
_entity_poly.pdbx_strand_id
1 'polypeptide(L)'
;MKTFRLMTCALLPLMALLWLPSSSGAQGPVKLKSNISSPLGCGCSPQDETDLESRIRQVEAAIKEYETLIKEWETKEKSGKDSLLLTPASRGSVQGSVGFRMSAARNSSARSFGAETDASCATSIDPDATPCLRGALQDHESVHKKACDSHKSMNPLADWREKQRVVDYMKEEQAGYQKELERLKDEVSKLQAFCSLDKSTRYELLEAAAQKQRAEEAYERVDGLRKVLR
;
A
#
# COMPACT_ATOMS: atom_id res chain seq x y z
N MET A 1 32.52 -55.44 -49.22
CA MET A 1 32.77 -56.84 -48.82
C MET A 1 33.97 -56.89 -47.87
N LYS A 2 33.91 -57.78 -46.87
CA LYS A 2 34.90 -58.13 -45.81
C LYS A 2 34.79 -57.39 -44.45
N THR A 3 33.77 -57.83 -43.70
CA THR A 3 33.82 -58.46 -42.35
C THR A 3 34.74 -57.93 -41.24
N PHE A 4 34.09 -57.39 -40.20
CA PHE A 4 34.19 -57.63 -38.74
C PHE A 4 35.40 -58.37 -38.14
N ARG A 5 35.93 -57.80 -37.04
CA ARG A 5 36.21 -58.51 -35.79
C ARG A 5 35.83 -57.69 -34.55
N LEU A 6 35.15 -58.37 -33.64
CA LEU A 6 34.69 -57.99 -32.30
C LEU A 6 35.77 -58.22 -31.22
N MET A 7 35.45 -57.74 -30.01
CA MET A 7 35.87 -58.15 -28.64
C MET A 7 36.83 -57.18 -27.92
N THR A 8 36.67 -56.81 -26.64
CA THR A 8 35.65 -56.99 -25.58
C THR A 8 36.05 -56.10 -24.39
N CYS A 9 35.05 -55.66 -23.62
CA CYS A 9 35.05 -55.44 -22.16
C CYS A 9 36.23 -54.74 -21.44
N ALA A 10 35.93 -53.58 -20.83
CA ALA A 10 36.29 -53.31 -19.44
C ALA A 10 35.24 -52.39 -18.78
N LEU A 11 34.72 -52.85 -17.64
CA LEU A 11 33.74 -52.21 -16.76
C LEU A 11 34.43 -51.35 -15.70
N LEU A 12 33.89 -50.14 -15.48
CA LEU A 12 33.78 -49.37 -14.21
C LEU A 12 35.08 -48.88 -13.50
N PRO A 13 35.04 -47.83 -12.63
CA PRO A 13 33.89 -47.29 -11.89
C PRO A 13 33.69 -45.75 -11.87
N LEU A 14 32.51 -45.38 -11.35
CA LEU A 14 32.14 -44.08 -10.77
C LEU A 14 33.28 -43.45 -9.95
N MET A 15 33.54 -42.16 -10.22
CA MET A 15 34.06 -41.23 -9.22
C MET A 15 33.08 -40.08 -9.09
N ALA A 16 32.06 -40.31 -8.25
CA ALA A 16 31.32 -39.23 -7.62
C ALA A 16 32.12 -38.73 -6.41
N LEU A 17 31.94 -37.45 -6.11
CA LEU A 17 32.30 -36.79 -4.86
C LEU A 17 33.79 -36.53 -4.68
N LEU A 18 34.15 -35.27 -4.85
CA LEU A 18 34.73 -34.42 -3.80
C LEU A 18 35.15 -33.11 -4.47
N TRP A 19 34.48 -32.03 -4.08
CA TRP A 19 35.01 -30.65 -3.90
C TRP A 19 33.81 -29.69 -3.87
N LEU A 20 32.98 -29.85 -2.83
CA LEU A 20 32.23 -28.72 -2.29
C LEU A 20 33.18 -28.03 -1.31
N PRO A 21 33.54 -26.75 -1.50
CA PRO A 21 34.23 -26.00 -0.47
C PRO A 21 33.26 -25.78 0.71
N SER A 22 33.27 -26.72 1.65
CA SER A 22 32.83 -26.48 3.01
C SER A 22 33.86 -25.60 3.70
N SER A 23 33.63 -24.30 3.73
CA SER A 23 33.73 -23.48 4.96
C SER A 23 33.78 -21.99 4.62
N SER A 24 32.72 -21.28 4.96
CA SER A 24 32.80 -19.96 5.61
C SER A 24 31.52 -19.77 6.40
N GLY A 25 31.65 -19.47 7.69
CA GLY A 25 30.67 -19.76 8.73
C GLY A 25 29.28 -19.18 8.48
N ALA A 26 28.28 -20.07 8.44
CA ALA A 26 26.88 -19.70 8.51
C ALA A 26 26.54 -19.26 9.95
N GLN A 27 26.72 -17.96 10.23
CA GLN A 27 25.98 -17.28 11.30
C GLN A 27 24.50 -17.02 10.91
N GLY A 28 24.07 -17.47 9.72
CA GLY A 28 22.77 -17.17 9.09
C GLY A 28 21.50 -17.82 9.67
N PRO A 29 21.47 -19.07 10.18
CA PRO A 29 20.17 -19.69 10.52
C PRO A 29 19.58 -19.23 11.86
N VAL A 30 20.39 -18.69 12.78
CA VAL A 30 19.92 -18.27 14.11
C VAL A 30 19.34 -16.85 14.09
N LYS A 31 20.00 -15.91 13.40
CA LYS A 31 19.52 -14.53 13.24
C LYS A 31 18.26 -14.41 12.40
N LEU A 32 18.10 -15.26 11.38
CA LEU A 32 16.88 -15.24 10.56
C LEU A 32 15.66 -15.72 11.35
N LYS A 33 15.79 -16.81 12.13
CA LYS A 33 14.69 -17.33 12.96
C LYS A 33 14.22 -16.32 14.02
N SER A 34 15.12 -15.54 14.60
CA SER A 34 14.73 -14.49 15.56
C SER A 34 14.04 -13.29 14.92
N ASN A 35 14.28 -13.03 13.63
CA ASN A 35 13.75 -11.85 12.92
C ASN A 35 12.65 -12.19 11.90
N ILE A 36 12.25 -13.45 11.76
CA ILE A 36 11.17 -13.88 10.86
C ILE A 36 9.82 -13.22 11.21
N SER A 37 9.63 -12.83 12.48
CA SER A 37 8.45 -12.09 12.93
C SER A 37 8.56 -10.57 12.75
N SER A 38 9.72 -10.05 12.35
CA SER A 38 9.90 -8.62 12.12
C SER A 38 9.13 -8.21 10.87
N PRO A 39 8.16 -7.29 10.96
CA PRO A 39 7.41 -6.88 9.80
C PRO A 39 8.32 -6.13 8.82
N LEU A 40 8.14 -6.39 7.53
CA LEU A 40 8.95 -5.77 6.49
C LEU A 40 8.55 -4.29 6.34
N GLY A 41 9.54 -3.41 6.36
CA GLY A 41 9.35 -2.00 6.03
C GLY A 41 9.24 -1.79 4.52
N CYS A 42 8.46 -0.78 4.12
CA CYS A 42 8.25 -0.35 2.74
C CYS A 42 9.49 0.30 2.07
N GLY A 43 10.53 0.61 2.85
CA GLY A 43 11.75 1.27 2.41
C GLY A 43 12.68 1.55 3.60
N CYS A 44 13.90 2.02 3.32
CA CYS A 44 14.87 2.46 4.34
C CYS A 44 15.68 3.68 3.87
N SER A 45 15.23 4.38 2.82
CA SER A 45 15.91 5.58 2.39
C SER A 45 15.50 6.76 3.29
N PRO A 46 16.38 7.76 3.50
CA PRO A 46 16.00 9.00 4.20
C PRO A 46 14.81 9.72 3.53
N GLN A 47 14.62 9.53 2.22
CA GLN A 47 13.48 10.08 1.51
C GLN A 47 12.16 9.39 1.89
N ASP A 48 12.17 8.06 2.11
CA ASP A 48 10.96 7.33 2.53
C ASP A 48 10.47 7.81 3.90
N GLU A 49 11.41 8.06 4.83
CA GLU A 49 11.11 8.64 6.15
C GLU A 49 10.57 10.06 6.02
N THR A 50 11.24 10.91 5.22
CA THR A 50 10.79 12.29 4.96
C THR A 50 9.38 12.34 4.36
N ASP A 51 9.10 11.44 3.40
CA ASP A 51 7.81 11.35 2.73
C ASP A 51 6.71 10.89 3.70
N LEU A 52 6.97 9.85 4.51
CA LEU A 52 6.04 9.35 5.52
C LEU A 52 5.73 10.41 6.59
N GLU A 53 6.74 11.00 7.21
CA GLU A 53 6.55 12.02 8.24
C GLU A 53 5.78 13.24 7.72
N SER A 54 6.13 13.70 6.51
CA SER A 54 5.45 14.81 5.88
C SER A 54 4.00 14.48 5.57
N ARG A 55 3.70 13.27 5.10
CA ARG A 55 2.32 12.85 4.83
C ARG A 55 1.52 12.73 6.12
N ILE A 56 2.10 12.18 7.19
CA ILE A 56 1.45 12.13 8.53
C ILE A 56 1.04 13.53 8.98
N ARG A 57 1.94 14.52 8.90
CA ARG A 57 1.63 15.92 9.27
C ARG A 57 0.51 16.52 8.43
N GLN A 58 0.50 16.25 7.13
CA GLN A 58 -0.55 16.69 6.22
C GLN A 58 -1.90 16.07 6.58
N VAL A 59 -1.94 14.75 6.79
CA VAL A 59 -3.16 14.00 7.12
C VAL A 59 -3.71 14.43 8.48
N GLU A 60 -2.87 14.63 9.49
CA GLU A 60 -3.29 15.15 10.80
C GLU A 60 -3.87 16.58 10.68
N ALA A 61 -3.28 17.43 9.84
CA ALA A 61 -3.81 18.75 9.54
C ALA A 61 -5.17 18.68 8.81
N ALA A 62 -5.33 17.75 7.87
CA ALA A 62 -6.59 17.53 7.15
C ALA A 62 -7.71 17.09 8.11
N ILE A 63 -7.45 16.08 8.96
CA ILE A 63 -8.41 15.57 9.94
C ILE A 63 -8.88 16.71 10.86
N LYS A 64 -7.95 17.51 11.39
CA LYS A 64 -8.28 18.63 12.30
C LYS A 64 -9.10 19.72 11.60
N GLU A 65 -8.81 20.01 10.34
CA GLU A 65 -9.60 20.97 9.56
C GLU A 65 -11.01 20.43 9.28
N TYR A 66 -11.15 19.16 8.90
CA TYR A 66 -12.47 18.54 8.75
C TYR A 66 -13.27 18.54 10.05
N GLU A 67 -12.66 18.24 11.20
CA GLU A 67 -13.35 18.34 12.50
C GLU A 67 -13.89 19.74 12.77
N THR A 68 -13.16 20.77 12.37
CA THR A 68 -13.56 22.17 12.52
C THR A 68 -14.71 22.50 11.58
N LEU A 69 -14.57 22.18 10.29
CA LEU A 69 -15.58 22.44 9.28
C LEU A 69 -16.88 21.65 9.54
N ILE A 70 -16.80 20.39 9.95
CA ILE A 70 -17.97 19.58 10.31
C ILE A 70 -18.79 20.28 11.40
N LYS A 71 -18.15 20.74 12.49
CA LYS A 71 -18.83 21.46 13.57
C LYS A 71 -19.48 22.75 13.09
N GLU A 72 -18.77 23.51 12.26
CA GLU A 72 -19.29 24.76 11.69
C GLU A 72 -20.53 24.51 10.82
N TRP A 73 -20.46 23.56 9.89
CA TRP A 73 -21.54 23.26 8.96
C TRP A 73 -22.73 22.58 9.64
N GLU A 74 -22.50 21.68 10.61
CA GLU A 74 -23.58 21.13 11.44
C GLU A 74 -24.31 22.24 12.22
N THR A 75 -23.60 23.27 12.66
CA THR A 75 -24.21 24.43 13.32
C THR A 75 -25.03 25.27 12.32
N LYS A 76 -24.49 25.49 11.12
CA LYS A 76 -25.21 26.19 10.04
C LYS A 76 -26.50 25.47 9.66
N GLU A 77 -26.46 24.15 9.46
CA GLU A 77 -27.65 23.34 9.14
C GLU A 77 -28.70 23.36 10.25
N LYS A 78 -28.30 23.42 11.53
CA LYS A 78 -29.26 23.57 12.65
C LYS A 78 -29.91 24.96 12.69
N SER A 79 -29.21 25.99 12.24
CA SER A 79 -29.69 27.37 12.22
C SER A 79 -30.48 27.72 10.96
N GLY A 80 -30.20 27.03 9.84
CA GLY A 80 -30.96 27.09 8.60
C GLY A 80 -32.16 26.14 8.61
N LYS A 81 -33.16 26.40 7.76
CA LYS A 81 -34.30 25.48 7.60
C LYS A 81 -34.03 24.31 6.66
N ASP A 82 -32.94 24.36 5.88
CA ASP A 82 -32.64 23.37 4.84
C ASP A 82 -31.24 22.75 5.02
N SER A 83 -31.13 21.46 4.68
CA SER A 83 -29.83 20.78 4.61
C SER A 83 -29.00 21.35 3.47
N LEU A 84 -27.72 21.56 3.74
CA LEU A 84 -26.79 22.09 2.75
C LEU A 84 -26.26 20.93 1.89
N LEU A 85 -26.86 20.79 0.71
CA LEU A 85 -26.41 19.83 -0.30
C LEU A 85 -25.01 20.21 -0.81
N LEU A 86 -24.23 19.19 -1.16
CA LEU A 86 -22.92 19.34 -1.74
C LEU A 86 -23.05 19.93 -3.15
N THR A 87 -22.61 21.17 -3.31
CA THR A 87 -22.45 21.86 -4.59
C THR A 87 -20.98 21.95 -4.96
N PRO A 88 -20.63 22.16 -6.24
CA PRO A 88 -19.24 22.42 -6.65
C PRO A 88 -18.58 23.56 -5.86
N ALA A 89 -19.33 24.62 -5.55
CA ALA A 89 -18.85 25.75 -4.76
C ALA A 89 -18.51 25.35 -3.31
N SER A 90 -19.42 24.63 -2.64
CA SER A 90 -19.16 24.15 -1.27
C SER A 90 -18.02 23.13 -1.21
N ARG A 91 -17.95 22.21 -2.19
CA ARG A 91 -16.86 21.23 -2.30
C ARG A 91 -15.53 21.95 -2.48
N GLY A 92 -15.45 22.90 -3.42
CA GLY A 92 -14.25 23.70 -3.65
C GLY A 92 -13.81 24.50 -2.43
N SER A 93 -14.76 25.07 -1.67
CA SER A 93 -14.46 25.79 -0.42
C SER A 93 -13.89 24.86 0.66
N VAL A 94 -14.48 23.68 0.86
CA VAL A 94 -14.02 22.69 1.85
C VAL A 94 -12.64 22.16 1.46
N GLN A 95 -12.49 21.69 0.22
CA GLN A 95 -11.23 21.15 -0.29
C GLN A 95 -10.13 22.21 -0.31
N GLY A 96 -10.46 23.47 -0.61
CA GLY A 96 -9.52 24.59 -0.55
C GLY A 96 -9.00 24.85 0.87
N SER A 97 -9.89 24.85 1.87
CA SER A 97 -9.48 25.04 3.27
C SER A 97 -8.58 23.90 3.76
N VAL A 98 -8.97 22.65 3.50
CA VAL A 98 -8.20 21.46 3.85
C VAL A 98 -6.86 21.43 3.12
N GLY A 99 -6.86 21.68 1.81
CA GLY A 99 -5.64 21.74 1.00
C GLY A 99 -4.67 22.82 1.45
N PHE A 100 -5.16 23.98 1.91
CA PHE A 100 -4.33 25.03 2.51
C PHE A 100 -3.64 24.54 3.80
N ARG A 101 -4.39 23.88 4.70
CA ARG A 101 -3.84 23.32 5.95
C ARG A 101 -2.82 22.23 5.70
N MET A 102 -3.10 21.31 4.78
CA MET A 102 -2.16 20.26 4.38
C MET A 102 -0.88 20.88 3.81
N SER A 103 -1.01 21.82 2.87
CA SER A 103 0.15 22.48 2.26
C SER A 103 1.02 23.19 3.29
N ALA A 104 0.43 23.83 4.29
CA ALA A 104 1.17 24.48 5.38
C ALA A 104 1.89 23.49 6.31
N ALA A 105 1.36 22.27 6.47
CA ALA A 105 1.93 21.22 7.32
C ALA A 105 3.00 20.37 6.61
N ARG A 106 3.05 20.43 5.27
CA ARG A 106 3.95 19.64 4.43
C ARG A 106 5.41 20.06 4.63
N ASN A 107 6.30 19.06 4.69
CA ASN A 107 7.74 19.28 4.53
C ASN A 107 8.06 19.57 3.04
N SER A 108 8.74 20.68 2.75
CA SER A 108 9.10 21.09 1.39
C SER A 108 10.01 20.10 0.66
N SER A 109 10.81 19.32 1.40
CA SER A 109 11.67 18.26 0.85
C SER A 109 10.94 16.94 0.59
N ALA A 110 9.67 16.81 1.01
CA ALA A 110 8.89 15.61 0.75
C ALA A 110 8.30 15.62 -0.65
N ARG A 111 8.26 14.43 -1.26
CA ARG A 111 7.45 14.16 -2.45
C ARG A 111 5.98 14.13 -2.08
N SER A 112 5.13 14.41 -3.06
CA SER A 112 3.69 14.44 -2.90
C SER A 112 3.08 13.60 -4.00
N PHE A 113 2.17 12.71 -3.62
CA PHE A 113 1.48 11.80 -4.52
C PHE A 113 -0.02 11.90 -4.25
N GLY A 114 -0.80 11.73 -5.30
CA GLY A 114 -2.26 11.77 -5.24
C GLY A 114 -2.90 10.39 -5.35
N ALA A 115 -4.19 10.36 -5.03
CA ALA A 115 -5.09 9.27 -5.35
C ALA A 115 -6.48 9.85 -5.58
N GLU A 116 -7.31 9.12 -6.32
CA GLU A 116 -8.67 9.54 -6.65
C GLU A 116 -9.59 8.34 -6.87
N THR A 117 -10.84 8.48 -6.44
CA THR A 117 -11.95 7.62 -6.82
C THR A 117 -12.87 8.40 -7.76
N ASP A 118 -12.99 7.92 -9.00
CA ASP A 118 -13.81 8.58 -10.02
C ASP A 118 -15.32 8.26 -9.90
N ALA A 119 -16.12 8.88 -10.76
CA ALA A 119 -17.58 8.67 -10.80
C ALA A 119 -18.00 7.23 -11.16
N SER A 120 -17.11 6.43 -11.76
CA SER A 120 -17.35 5.01 -12.04
C SER A 120 -17.07 4.10 -10.84
N CYS A 121 -16.61 4.69 -9.72
CA CYS A 121 -16.09 4.03 -8.53
C CYS A 121 -14.77 3.29 -8.76
N ALA A 122 -14.02 3.67 -9.80
CA ALA A 122 -12.67 3.19 -10.04
C ALA A 122 -11.68 4.04 -9.25
N THR A 123 -10.72 3.36 -8.60
CA THR A 123 -9.67 4.02 -7.84
C THR A 123 -8.41 4.11 -8.68
N SER A 124 -7.75 5.25 -8.64
CA SER A 124 -6.44 5.47 -9.24
C SER A 124 -5.48 5.98 -8.17
N ILE A 125 -4.29 5.41 -8.14
CA ILE A 125 -3.19 5.84 -7.29
C ILE A 125 -2.10 6.36 -8.20
N ASP A 126 -1.43 7.44 -7.83
CA ASP A 126 -0.27 7.94 -8.55
C ASP A 126 0.72 6.78 -8.84
N PRO A 127 1.05 6.53 -10.13
CA PRO A 127 1.93 5.43 -10.50
C PRO A 127 3.33 5.56 -9.89
N ASP A 128 3.77 6.79 -9.60
CA ASP A 128 5.08 7.08 -9.02
C ASP A 128 5.06 7.10 -7.49
N ALA A 129 3.90 6.87 -6.86
CA ALA A 129 3.80 6.74 -5.41
C ALA A 129 4.82 5.71 -4.89
N THR A 130 5.50 6.04 -3.79
CA THR A 130 6.44 5.10 -3.18
C THR A 130 5.70 3.89 -2.62
N PRO A 131 6.35 2.73 -2.46
CA PRO A 131 5.77 1.61 -1.72
C PRO A 131 5.27 2.01 -0.32
N CYS A 132 5.95 2.97 0.32
CA CYS A 132 5.58 3.49 1.64
C CYS A 132 4.28 4.28 1.69
N LEU A 133 3.95 5.02 0.63
CA LEU A 133 2.74 5.85 0.59
C LEU A 133 1.59 5.17 -0.13
N ARG A 134 1.87 4.28 -1.08
CA ARG A 134 0.85 3.64 -1.93
C ARG A 134 -0.22 2.91 -1.11
N GLY A 135 0.17 2.14 -0.10
CA GLY A 135 -0.79 1.42 0.74
C GLY A 135 -1.74 2.35 1.49
N ALA A 136 -1.21 3.46 2.03
CA ALA A 136 -2.02 4.43 2.75
C ALA A 136 -3.01 5.17 1.82
N LEU A 137 -2.56 5.53 0.62
CA LEU A 137 -3.43 6.12 -0.41
C LEU A 137 -4.53 5.15 -0.85
N GLN A 138 -4.22 3.85 -0.99
CA GLN A 138 -5.22 2.83 -1.29
C GLN A 138 -6.25 2.68 -0.17
N ASP A 139 -5.81 2.72 1.09
CA ASP A 139 -6.69 2.65 2.24
C ASP A 139 -7.62 3.87 2.32
N HIS A 140 -7.13 5.06 1.96
CA HIS A 140 -7.94 6.27 1.79
C HIS A 140 -9.03 6.06 0.72
N GLU A 141 -8.63 5.71 -0.50
CA GLU A 141 -9.57 5.52 -1.61
C GLU A 141 -10.55 4.38 -1.38
N SER A 142 -10.21 3.39 -0.54
CA SER A 142 -11.14 2.33 -0.14
C SER A 142 -12.42 2.87 0.52
N VAL A 143 -12.33 4.01 1.20
CA VAL A 143 -13.47 4.68 1.85
C VAL A 143 -14.37 5.30 0.78
N HIS A 144 -13.80 6.08 -0.14
CA HIS A 144 -14.53 6.68 -1.25
C HIS A 144 -15.15 5.64 -2.17
N LYS A 145 -14.39 4.59 -2.52
CA LYS A 145 -14.90 3.48 -3.32
C LYS A 145 -16.11 2.83 -2.66
N LYS A 146 -16.04 2.53 -1.37
CA LYS A 146 -17.17 1.94 -0.63
C LYS A 146 -18.40 2.85 -0.64
N ALA A 147 -18.21 4.15 -0.44
CA ALA A 147 -19.30 5.12 -0.47
C ALA A 147 -19.90 5.26 -1.88
N CYS A 148 -19.06 5.27 -2.92
CA CYS A 148 -19.49 5.30 -4.31
C CYS A 148 -20.29 4.03 -4.67
N ASP A 149 -19.75 2.85 -4.36
CA ASP A 149 -20.38 1.57 -4.64
C ASP A 149 -21.74 1.43 -3.93
N SER A 150 -21.93 2.02 -2.73
CA SER A 150 -23.22 1.99 -2.02
C SER A 150 -24.27 2.99 -2.55
N HIS A 151 -23.86 3.98 -3.36
CA HIS A 151 -24.75 5.00 -3.94
C HIS A 151 -24.84 4.94 -5.46
N LYS A 152 -24.28 3.88 -6.06
CA LYS A 152 -24.22 3.71 -7.51
C LYS A 152 -25.63 3.72 -8.10
N SER A 153 -25.96 4.78 -8.81
CA SER A 153 -27.23 4.89 -9.54
C SER A 153 -27.19 4.01 -10.79
N MET A 154 -28.35 3.63 -11.33
CA MET A 154 -28.41 2.95 -12.63
C MET A 154 -27.87 3.81 -13.80
N ASN A 155 -27.68 5.11 -13.59
CA ASN A 155 -27.04 6.01 -14.56
C ASN A 155 -25.54 6.14 -14.24
N PRO A 156 -24.64 5.59 -15.08
CA PRO A 156 -23.19 5.65 -14.87
C PRO A 156 -22.59 7.05 -15.08
N LEU A 157 -23.38 8.03 -15.55
CA LEU A 157 -22.94 9.42 -15.76
C LEU A 157 -23.37 10.37 -14.63
N ALA A 158 -24.21 9.91 -13.69
CA ALA A 158 -24.61 10.72 -12.55
C ALA A 158 -23.54 10.65 -11.46
N ASP A 159 -23.01 11.79 -11.04
CA ASP A 159 -22.09 11.84 -9.90
C ASP A 159 -22.87 11.45 -8.64
N TRP A 160 -22.44 10.36 -7.99
CA TRP A 160 -23.06 9.85 -6.77
C TRP A 160 -23.05 10.86 -5.62
N ARG A 161 -22.21 11.90 -5.73
CA ARG A 161 -22.12 13.02 -4.78
C ARG A 161 -23.20 14.09 -4.96
N GLU A 162 -23.96 14.11 -6.07
CA GLU A 162 -24.96 15.17 -6.38
C GLU A 162 -26.04 15.36 -5.31
N LYS A 163 -26.33 14.30 -4.53
CA LYS A 163 -27.33 14.33 -3.45
C LYS A 163 -26.70 14.23 -2.06
N GLN A 164 -25.38 14.22 -1.97
CA GLN A 164 -24.66 14.13 -0.71
C GLN A 164 -24.79 15.44 0.05
N ARG A 165 -24.96 15.39 1.38
CA ARG A 165 -24.88 16.58 2.23
C ARG A 165 -23.41 16.97 2.40
N VAL A 166 -23.12 18.26 2.55
CA VAL A 166 -21.74 18.74 2.74
C VAL A 166 -21.10 18.10 3.98
N VAL A 167 -21.86 17.94 5.07
CA VAL A 167 -21.36 17.27 6.29
C VAL A 167 -21.04 15.80 6.07
N ASP A 168 -21.86 15.08 5.29
CA ASP A 168 -21.65 13.66 5.04
C ASP A 168 -20.44 13.44 4.12
N TYR A 169 -20.23 14.34 3.16
CA TYR A 169 -18.99 14.42 2.37
C TYR A 169 -17.75 14.61 3.25
N MET A 170 -17.77 15.59 4.16
CA MET A 170 -16.63 15.85 5.04
C MET A 170 -16.32 14.69 6.00
N LYS A 171 -17.35 14.00 6.51
CA LYS A 171 -17.18 12.82 7.36
C LYS A 171 -16.55 11.65 6.61
N GLU A 172 -16.94 11.46 5.35
CA GLU A 172 -16.34 10.45 4.47
C GLU A 172 -14.84 10.74 4.23
N GLU A 173 -14.50 11.97 3.86
CA GLU A 173 -13.11 12.42 3.67
C GLU A 173 -12.29 12.28 4.96
N GLN A 174 -12.85 12.71 6.09
CA GLN A 174 -12.21 12.54 7.40
C GLN A 174 -11.92 11.06 7.69
N ALA A 175 -12.87 10.16 7.40
CA ALA A 175 -12.69 8.73 7.57
C ALA A 175 -11.61 8.14 6.63
N GLY A 176 -11.51 8.64 5.39
CA GLY A 176 -10.43 8.33 4.45
C GLY A 176 -9.07 8.69 5.05
N TYR A 177 -8.92 9.93 5.52
CA TYR A 177 -7.69 10.40 6.16
C TYR A 177 -7.36 9.66 7.47
N GLN A 178 -8.35 9.24 8.26
CA GLN A 178 -8.11 8.45 9.47
C GLN A 178 -7.50 7.08 9.15
N LYS A 179 -8.03 6.38 8.12
CA LYS A 179 -7.42 5.13 7.65
C LYS A 179 -6.02 5.33 7.09
N GLU A 180 -5.84 6.40 6.33
CA GLU A 180 -4.53 6.76 5.80
C GLU A 180 -3.52 6.97 6.94
N LEU A 181 -3.90 7.71 8.00
CA LEU A 181 -3.06 7.95 9.17
C LEU A 181 -2.69 6.66 9.90
N GLU A 182 -3.64 5.75 10.09
CA GLU A 182 -3.41 4.44 10.70
C GLU A 182 -2.34 3.66 9.92
N ARG A 183 -2.51 3.58 8.58
CA ARG A 183 -1.55 2.89 7.72
C ARG A 183 -0.17 3.54 7.75
N LEU A 184 -0.09 4.87 7.69
CA LEU A 184 1.19 5.58 7.73
C LEU A 184 1.94 5.34 9.05
N LYS A 185 1.23 5.33 10.19
CA LYS A 185 1.84 5.05 11.50
C LYS A 185 2.37 3.62 11.59
N ASP A 186 1.63 2.67 11.03
CA ASP A 186 2.08 1.28 10.90
C ASP A 186 3.33 1.18 10.01
N GLU A 187 3.35 1.83 8.83
CA GLU A 187 4.52 1.85 7.95
C GLU A 187 5.76 2.49 8.61
N VAL A 188 5.60 3.55 9.39
CA VAL A 188 6.70 4.12 10.20
C VAL A 188 7.23 3.11 11.21
N SER A 189 6.34 2.41 11.93
CA SER A 189 6.75 1.39 12.91
C SER A 189 7.51 0.24 12.25
N LYS A 190 7.02 -0.25 11.10
CA LYS A 190 7.69 -1.27 10.29
C LYS A 190 9.04 -0.80 9.79
N LEU A 191 9.13 0.42 9.28
CA LEU A 191 10.37 1.02 8.79
C LEU A 191 11.40 1.10 9.91
N GLN A 192 11.04 1.63 11.08
CA GLN A 192 11.94 1.74 12.24
C GLN A 192 12.47 0.36 12.66
N ALA A 193 11.58 -0.63 12.79
CA ALA A 193 11.97 -1.99 13.17
C ALA A 193 12.88 -2.62 12.10
N PHE A 194 12.48 -2.59 10.83
CA PHE A 194 13.19 -3.24 9.74
C PHE A 194 14.54 -2.57 9.45
N CYS A 195 14.61 -1.24 9.41
CA CYS A 195 15.81 -0.50 9.05
C CYS A 195 16.87 -0.46 10.16
N SER A 196 16.49 -0.79 11.40
CA SER A 196 17.43 -0.99 12.51
C SER A 196 18.25 -2.30 12.38
N LEU A 197 17.79 -3.24 11.56
CA LEU A 197 18.46 -4.53 11.35
C LEU A 197 19.75 -4.39 10.53
N ASP A 198 20.69 -5.29 10.79
CA ASP A 198 21.92 -5.37 9.99
C ASP A 198 21.61 -5.67 8.50
N LYS A 199 22.45 -5.15 7.60
CA LYS A 199 22.21 -5.20 6.15
C LYS A 199 22.04 -6.64 5.64
N SER A 200 22.80 -7.59 6.17
CA SER A 200 22.68 -9.02 5.83
C SER A 200 21.32 -9.58 6.25
N THR A 201 20.89 -9.32 7.48
CA THR A 201 19.57 -9.77 7.99
C THR A 201 18.44 -9.17 7.15
N ARG A 202 18.51 -7.88 6.79
CA ARG A 202 17.52 -7.27 5.89
C ARG A 202 17.47 -7.96 4.53
N TYR A 203 18.62 -8.27 3.94
CA TYR A 203 18.69 -8.96 2.65
C TYR A 203 18.04 -10.35 2.72
N GLU A 204 18.36 -11.14 3.75
CA GLU A 204 17.78 -12.46 3.95
C GLU A 204 16.25 -12.41 4.14
N LEU A 205 15.75 -11.43 4.90
CA LEU A 205 14.32 -11.23 5.08
C LEU A 205 13.61 -10.84 3.78
N LEU A 206 14.21 -9.96 2.97
CA LEU A 206 13.68 -9.59 1.66
C LEU A 206 13.65 -10.79 0.70
N GLU A 207 14.70 -11.61 0.72
CA GLU A 207 14.76 -12.82 -0.11
C GLU A 207 13.69 -13.83 0.32
N ALA A 208 13.54 -14.07 1.62
CA ALA A 208 12.51 -14.96 2.15
C ALA A 208 11.09 -14.46 1.81
N ALA A 209 10.85 -13.15 1.89
CA ALA A 209 9.60 -12.53 1.50
C ALA A 209 9.29 -12.72 0.00
N ALA A 210 10.28 -12.49 -0.85
CA ALA A 210 10.15 -12.69 -2.29
C ALA A 210 9.92 -14.16 -2.65
N GLN A 211 10.55 -15.09 -1.94
CA GLN A 211 10.30 -16.53 -2.10
C GLN A 211 8.87 -16.90 -1.69
N LYS A 212 8.37 -16.35 -0.58
CA LYS A 212 6.99 -16.56 -0.13
C LYS A 212 5.98 -16.05 -1.16
N GLN A 213 6.16 -14.83 -1.67
CA GLN A 213 5.28 -14.26 -2.68
C GLN A 213 5.25 -15.12 -3.96
N ARG A 214 6.41 -15.57 -4.45
CA ARG A 214 6.48 -16.49 -5.59
C ARG A 214 5.74 -17.81 -5.34
N ALA A 215 5.80 -18.32 -4.12
CA ALA A 215 5.08 -19.53 -3.73
C ALA A 215 3.56 -19.32 -3.71
N GLU A 216 3.09 -18.17 -3.22
CA GLU A 216 1.67 -17.79 -3.22
C GLU A 216 1.15 -17.63 -4.66
N GLU A 217 1.86 -16.92 -5.53
CA GLU A 217 1.51 -16.77 -6.94
C GLU A 217 1.48 -18.13 -7.68
N ALA A 218 2.43 -19.01 -7.40
CA ALA A 218 2.45 -20.35 -7.96
C ALA A 218 1.25 -21.17 -7.46
N TYR A 219 0.90 -21.06 -6.18
CA TYR A 219 -0.24 -21.73 -5.59
C TYR A 219 -1.56 -21.26 -6.21
N GLU A 220 -1.78 -19.95 -6.33
CA GLU A 220 -2.98 -19.39 -6.96
C GLU A 220 -3.11 -19.83 -8.43
N ARG A 221 -2.00 -19.88 -9.17
CA ARG A 221 -1.99 -20.37 -10.56
C ARG A 221 -2.41 -21.84 -10.64
N VAL A 222 -1.90 -22.69 -9.74
CA VAL A 222 -2.25 -24.11 -9.69
C VAL A 222 -3.71 -24.30 -9.29
N ASP A 223 -4.21 -23.56 -8.30
CA ASP A 223 -5.62 -23.63 -7.89
C ASP A 223 -6.57 -23.11 -8.98
N GLY A 224 -6.20 -22.04 -9.67
CA GLY A 224 -6.92 -21.53 -10.83
C GLY A 224 -7.02 -22.55 -11.97
N LEU A 225 -5.91 -23.21 -12.32
CA LEU A 225 -5.91 -24.31 -13.30
C LEU A 225 -6.80 -25.49 -12.87
N ARG A 226 -6.78 -25.83 -11.57
CA ARG A 226 -7.62 -26.90 -11.02
C ARG A 226 -9.12 -26.58 -11.10
N LYS A 227 -9.50 -25.31 -10.97
CA LYS A 227 -10.90 -24.85 -11.12
C LYS A 227 -11.38 -24.86 -12.56
N VAL A 228 -10.49 -24.65 -13.53
CA VAL A 228 -10.84 -24.68 -14.97
C VAL A 228 -10.95 -26.12 -15.51
N LEU A 229 -10.25 -27.08 -14.90
CA LEU A 229 -10.25 -28.50 -15.31
C LEU A 229 -11.34 -29.35 -14.63
N ARG A 230 -12.28 -28.74 -13.91
CA ARG A 230 -13.44 -29.39 -13.28
C ARG A 230 -14.72 -28.87 -13.92
#